data_AF-A0A927IQI9-F1
#
_entry.id   AF-A0A927IQI9-F1
#
_cell.length_a   1.000
_cell.length_b   1.000
_cell.length_c   1.000
_cell.angle_alpha   90.00
_cell.angle_beta   90.00
_cell.angle_gamma   90.00
#
_symmetry.space_group_name_H-M   'P 1'
#
loop_
_entity.id
_entity.type
_entity.pdbx_description
1 polymer ?
#
loop_
_entity_poly.entity_id
_entity_poly.type
_entity_poly.pdbx_seq_one_letter_code
_entity_poly.pdbx_strand_id
1 'polypeptide(L)'
;MASLRFLLLSFAGRIGRGRFWLGVLLLFLATAILSALALWLGFGMTESRDGYSVINGIRTDFTGFRAAPSPVVSFLISLLLVGPWLAIAVKRRHDRGSAGYDVMAFTALNLLSQLFALVGIGGGIINALGLVVSIWALVLLVQLGFLAGTRGDNAYGPDPLAR
;
A
#
# COMPACT_ATOMS: atom_id res chain seq x y z
N MET A 1 5.74 25.81 -4.02
CA MET A 1 5.14 24.45 -4.05
C MET A 1 6.05 23.51 -3.27
N ALA A 2 5.52 22.62 -2.45
CA ALA A 2 6.36 21.63 -1.75
C ALA A 2 6.99 20.67 -2.78
N SER A 3 8.31 20.44 -2.69
CA SER A 3 9.05 19.63 -3.67
C SER A 3 8.71 18.13 -3.58
N LEU A 4 8.91 17.36 -4.65
CA LEU A 4 8.74 15.89 -4.65
C LEU A 4 9.62 15.22 -3.59
N ARG A 5 10.83 15.75 -3.38
CA ARG A 5 11.74 15.31 -2.30
C ARG A 5 11.10 15.49 -0.94
N PHE A 6 10.49 16.65 -0.67
CA PHE A 6 9.74 16.84 0.57
C PHE A 6 8.57 15.86 0.67
N LEU A 7 7.82 15.63 -0.40
CA LEU A 7 6.65 14.77 -0.36
C LEU A 7 7.02 13.30 -0.09
N LEU A 8 8.03 12.77 -0.77
CA LEU A 8 8.34 11.34 -0.78
C LEU A 8 9.47 10.93 0.17
N LEU A 9 10.37 11.84 0.58
CA LEU A 9 11.56 11.45 1.35
C LEU A 9 11.66 12.11 2.72
N SER A 10 10.85 13.14 3.01
CA SER A 10 10.84 13.79 4.32
C SER A 10 9.68 13.31 5.19
N PHE A 11 9.95 13.15 6.49
CA PHE A 11 8.95 12.86 7.52
C PHE A 11 8.46 14.11 8.28
N ALA A 12 9.10 15.25 8.03
CA ALA A 12 8.79 16.49 8.74
C ALA A 12 7.51 17.14 8.18
N GLY A 13 6.73 17.73 9.09
CA GLY A 13 5.56 18.52 8.75
C GLY A 13 4.29 17.71 8.51
N ARG A 14 3.34 18.36 7.85
CA ARG A 14 1.98 17.87 7.61
C ARG A 14 1.63 17.95 6.14
N ILE A 15 0.79 17.04 5.68
CA ILE A 15 0.24 17.08 4.33
C ILE A 15 -1.28 16.94 4.35
N GLY A 16 -1.96 17.74 3.52
CA GLY A 16 -3.40 17.60 3.29
C GLY A 16 -3.73 16.47 2.31
N ARG A 17 -5.03 16.16 2.18
CA ARG A 17 -5.58 15.06 1.37
C ARG A 17 -5.11 15.04 -0.10
N GLY A 18 -5.03 16.21 -0.76
CA GLY A 18 -4.64 16.27 -2.18
C GLY A 18 -3.20 15.81 -2.42
N ARG A 19 -2.28 16.18 -1.52
CA ARG A 19 -0.88 15.72 -1.58
C ARG A 19 -0.75 14.26 -1.17
N PHE A 20 -1.57 13.78 -0.24
CA PHE A 20 -1.64 12.37 0.10
C PHE A 20 -2.04 11.52 -1.11
N TRP A 21 -3.14 11.84 -1.78
CA TRP A 21 -3.58 11.11 -2.98
C TRP A 21 -2.61 11.23 -4.15
N LEU A 22 -1.95 12.37 -4.33
CA LEU A 22 -0.86 12.50 -5.31
C LEU A 22 0.31 11.55 -4.97
N GLY A 23 0.72 11.49 -3.71
CA GLY A 23 1.74 10.55 -3.24
C GLY A 23 1.34 9.09 -3.49
N VAL A 24 0.11 8.72 -3.13
CA VAL A 24 -0.44 7.37 -3.38
C VAL A 24 -0.42 7.04 -4.87
N LEU A 25 -0.85 7.97 -5.73
CA LEU A 25 -0.84 7.78 -7.18
C LEU A 25 0.59 7.57 -7.71
N LEU A 26 1.56 8.38 -7.26
CA LEU A 26 2.96 8.22 -7.67
C LEU A 26 3.54 6.87 -7.24
N LEU A 27 3.24 6.42 -6.01
CA LEU A 27 3.70 5.12 -5.53
C LEU A 27 3.02 3.95 -6.23
N PHE A 28 1.73 4.09 -6.56
CA PHE A 28 1.00 3.11 -7.35
C PHE A 28 1.64 2.96 -8.75
N LEU A 29 1.91 4.07 -9.43
CA LEU A 29 2.58 4.06 -10.73
C LEU A 29 3.99 3.47 -10.64
N ALA A 30 4.78 3.85 -9.63
CA ALA A 30 6.10 3.28 -9.40
C ALA A 30 6.04 1.75 -9.21
N THR A 31 5.10 1.27 -8.40
CA THR A 31 4.89 -0.16 -8.16
C THR A 31 4.49 -0.88 -9.45
N ALA A 32 3.58 -0.30 -10.23
CA ALA A 32 3.12 -0.88 -11.50
C ALA A 32 4.26 -0.98 -12.52
N ILE A 33 5.07 0.08 -12.66
CA ILE A 33 6.23 0.11 -13.57
C ILE A 33 7.28 -0.93 -13.16
N LEU A 34 7.65 -0.98 -11.87
CA LEU A 34 8.62 -1.96 -11.38
C LEU A 34 8.13 -3.40 -11.55
N SER A 35 6.83 -3.63 -11.33
CA SER A 35 6.21 -4.95 -11.54
C SER A 35 6.22 -5.36 -13.02
N ALA A 36 5.85 -4.45 -13.92
CA ALA A 36 5.88 -4.71 -15.36
C ALA A 36 7.30 -4.98 -15.86
N LEU A 37 8.28 -4.22 -15.37
CA LEU A 37 9.69 -4.44 -15.67
C LEU A 37 10.17 -5.82 -15.18
N ALA A 38 9.82 -6.21 -13.95
CA ALA A 38 10.15 -7.53 -13.42
C ALA A 38 9.59 -8.67 -14.29
N LEU A 39 8.34 -8.53 -14.74
CA LEU A 39 7.73 -9.49 -15.66
C LEU A 39 8.45 -9.56 -17.00
N TRP A 40 8.77 -8.40 -17.58
CA TRP A 40 9.49 -8.31 -18.85
C TRP A 40 10.89 -8.94 -18.79
N LEU A 41 11.56 -8.81 -17.64
CA LEU A 41 12.87 -9.41 -17.38
C LEU A 41 12.81 -10.91 -17.00
N GLY A 42 11.61 -11.51 -16.97
CA GLY A 42 11.44 -12.93 -16.65
C GLY A 42 11.45 -13.27 -15.16
N PHE A 43 11.39 -12.28 -14.27
CA PHE A 43 11.24 -12.49 -12.82
C PHE A 43 9.77 -12.69 -12.39
N GLY A 44 8.90 -13.02 -13.34
CA GLY A 44 7.49 -13.28 -13.15
C GLY A 44 7.20 -14.74 -12.85
N MET A 45 6.09 -14.96 -12.16
CA MET A 45 5.40 -16.24 -12.14
C MET A 45 4.15 -16.11 -12.99
N THR A 46 3.77 -17.23 -13.61
CA THR A 46 2.51 -17.25 -14.34
C THR A 46 1.69 -18.46 -14.01
N GLU A 47 0.48 -18.18 -13.52
CA GLU A 47 -0.48 -19.17 -13.05
C GLU A 47 -1.59 -19.28 -14.08
N SER A 48 -1.82 -20.49 -14.57
CA SER A 48 -3.09 -20.82 -15.24
C SER A 48 -4.18 -20.89 -14.18
N ARG A 49 -5.25 -20.13 -14.40
CA ARG A 49 -6.45 -20.13 -13.58
C ARG A 49 -7.59 -20.69 -14.40
N ASP A 50 -7.91 -21.95 -14.14
CA ASP A 50 -9.05 -22.59 -14.75
C ASP A 50 -10.29 -22.19 -13.95
N GLY A 51 -11.23 -21.56 -14.66
CA GLY A 51 -12.48 -21.09 -14.10
C GLY A 51 -13.63 -21.55 -14.97
N TYR A 52 -14.82 -21.48 -14.40
CA TYR A 52 -16.03 -21.91 -15.06
C TYR A 52 -17.17 -20.94 -14.72
N SER A 53 -17.94 -20.52 -15.72
CA SER A 53 -19.14 -19.70 -15.53
C SER A 53 -20.39 -20.39 -16.06
N VAL A 54 -21.46 -20.39 -15.26
CA VAL A 54 -22.78 -20.86 -15.70
C VAL A 54 -23.59 -19.64 -16.13
N ILE A 55 -23.89 -19.52 -17.42
CA ILE A 55 -24.80 -18.48 -17.94
C ILE A 55 -26.01 -19.18 -18.54
N ASN A 56 -27.21 -18.90 -18.02
CA ASN A 56 -28.47 -19.53 -18.46
C ASN A 56 -28.41 -21.07 -18.53
N GLY A 57 -27.73 -21.70 -17.57
CA GLY A 57 -27.59 -23.16 -17.50
C GLY A 57 -26.53 -23.76 -18.43
N ILE A 58 -25.78 -22.94 -19.20
CA ILE A 58 -24.73 -23.42 -20.11
C ILE A 58 -23.36 -23.37 -19.42
N ARG A 59 -22.57 -24.44 -19.63
CA ARG A 59 -21.18 -24.53 -19.18
C ARG A 59 -20.16 -24.00 -20.18
N THR A 60 -19.77 -22.74 -20.00
CA THR A 60 -18.54 -22.12 -20.52
C THR A 60 -17.36 -22.18 -19.54
N ASP A 61 -16.40 -23.06 -19.84
CA ASP A 61 -15.08 -23.07 -19.20
C ASP A 61 -14.21 -21.94 -19.76
N PHE A 62 -13.40 -21.32 -18.91
CA PHE A 62 -12.41 -20.34 -19.33
C PHE A 62 -11.07 -20.61 -18.62
N THR A 63 -9.98 -20.57 -19.40
CA THR A 63 -8.63 -20.62 -18.86
C THR A 63 -8.08 -19.19 -18.85
N GLY A 64 -8.00 -18.59 -17.67
CA GLY A 64 -7.36 -17.30 -17.48
C GLY A 64 -5.88 -17.46 -17.16
N PHE A 65 -5.08 -16.44 -17.46
CA PHE A 65 -3.66 -16.42 -17.10
C PHE A 65 -3.40 -15.22 -16.20
N ARG A 66 -2.76 -15.46 -15.04
CA ARG A 66 -2.36 -14.39 -14.13
C ARG A 66 -0.83 -14.32 -14.10
N ALA A 67 -0.30 -13.19 -14.54
CA ALA A 67 1.10 -12.84 -14.39
C ALA A 67 1.29 -11.90 -13.21
N ALA A 68 2.24 -12.24 -12.35
CA ALA A 68 2.67 -11.41 -11.23
C ALA A 68 4.19 -11.57 -11.02
N PRO A 69 4.90 -10.55 -10.52
CA PRO A 69 6.27 -10.73 -10.09
C PRO A 69 6.36 -11.86 -9.06
N SER A 70 7.49 -12.59 -9.05
CA SER A 70 7.73 -13.59 -8.00
C SER A 70 7.56 -12.98 -6.59
N PRO A 71 7.18 -13.77 -5.58
CA PRO A 71 7.02 -13.28 -4.21
C PRO A 71 8.27 -12.54 -3.71
N VAL A 72 9.47 -13.06 -4.01
CA VAL A 72 10.75 -12.44 -3.63
C VAL A 72 10.87 -11.05 -4.25
N VAL A 73 10.59 -10.90 -5.55
CA VAL A 73 10.66 -9.59 -6.21
C VAL A 73 9.58 -8.64 -5.69
N SER A 74 8.37 -9.14 -5.45
CA SER A 74 7.28 -8.34 -4.85
C SER A 74 7.66 -7.79 -3.47
N PHE A 75 8.34 -8.60 -2.66
CA PHE A 75 8.86 -8.18 -1.37
C PHE A 75 9.97 -7.13 -1.49
N LEU A 76 10.91 -7.30 -2.43
CA LEU A 76 11.97 -6.32 -2.68
C LEU A 76 11.42 -4.97 -3.15
N ILE A 77 10.41 -4.98 -4.03
CA ILE A 77 9.71 -3.76 -4.46
C ILE A 77 9.04 -3.09 -3.25
N SER A 78 8.38 -3.89 -2.39
CA SER A 78 7.75 -3.37 -1.16
C SER A 78 8.78 -2.73 -0.22
N LEU A 79 9.95 -3.34 -0.02
CA LEU A 79 11.03 -2.76 0.76
C LEU A 79 11.59 -1.47 0.15
N LEU A 80 11.75 -1.42 -1.17
CA LEU A 80 12.21 -0.23 -1.88
C LEU A 80 11.25 0.96 -1.69
N LEU A 81 9.94 0.70 -1.73
CA LEU A 81 8.91 1.73 -1.67
C LEU A 81 8.37 2.01 -0.26
N VAL A 82 8.81 1.27 0.76
CA VAL A 82 8.32 1.44 2.15
C VAL A 82 8.64 2.82 2.70
N GLY A 83 9.83 3.36 2.41
CA GLY A 83 10.25 4.68 2.88
C GLY A 83 9.32 5.78 2.38
N PRO A 84 9.14 5.89 1.04
CA PRO A 84 8.19 6.83 0.46
C PRO A 84 6.74 6.67 0.93
N TRP A 85 6.27 5.43 1.09
CA TRP A 85 4.96 5.15 1.68
C TRP A 85 4.84 5.69 3.10
N LEU A 86 5.79 5.38 3.98
CA LEU A 86 5.80 5.83 5.36
C LEU A 86 5.91 7.36 5.44
N ALA A 87 6.73 7.99 4.60
CA ALA A 87 6.86 9.45 4.57
C ALA A 87 5.50 10.12 4.33
N ILE A 88 4.74 9.69 3.31
CA ILE A 88 3.42 10.29 3.03
C ILE A 88 2.39 9.94 4.10
N ALA A 89 2.34 8.68 4.55
CA ALA A 89 1.30 8.21 5.46
C ALA A 89 1.50 8.78 6.87
N VAL A 90 2.73 8.85 7.38
CA VAL A 90 3.06 9.44 8.69
C VAL A 90 2.78 10.94 8.70
N LYS A 91 3.18 11.71 7.67
CA LYS A 91 2.82 13.14 7.59
C LYS A 91 1.31 13.36 7.50
N ARG A 92 0.57 12.43 6.90
CA ARG A 92 -0.90 12.48 6.89
C ARG A 92 -1.48 12.18 8.27
N ARG A 93 -0.83 11.33 9.08
CA ARG A 93 -1.17 11.11 10.50
C ARG A 93 -0.84 12.29 11.39
N HIS A 94 0.31 12.93 11.17
CA HIS A 94 0.69 14.17 11.82
C HIS A 94 -0.36 15.26 11.59
N ASP A 95 -0.93 15.33 10.39
CA ASP A 95 -2.01 16.26 10.08
C ASP A 95 -3.28 16.04 10.91
N ARG A 96 -3.44 14.86 11.52
CA ARG A 96 -4.53 14.53 12.46
C ARG A 96 -4.07 14.51 13.92
N GLY A 97 -2.88 15.05 14.23
CA GLY A 97 -2.32 15.10 15.59
C GLY A 97 -1.80 13.76 16.12
N SER A 98 -1.60 12.77 15.25
CA SER A 98 -1.14 11.43 15.64
C SER A 98 0.31 11.21 15.21
N ALA A 99 1.13 10.59 16.07
CA ALA A 99 2.53 10.27 15.80
C ALA A 99 2.75 9.23 14.68
N GLY A 100 1.67 8.59 14.20
CA GLY A 100 1.74 7.65 13.07
C GLY A 100 2.20 6.23 13.39
N TYR A 101 2.31 5.86 14.68
CA TYR A 101 2.68 4.52 15.11
C TYR A 101 1.78 3.42 14.54
N ASP A 102 0.50 3.70 14.35
CA ASP A 102 -0.44 2.72 13.80
C ASP A 102 -0.20 2.44 12.32
N VAL A 103 0.21 3.44 11.54
CA VAL A 103 0.67 3.26 10.16
C VAL A 103 1.99 2.46 10.13
N MET A 104 2.93 2.75 11.04
CA MET A 104 4.19 2.03 11.12
C MET A 104 3.97 0.55 11.49
N ALA A 105 3.14 0.29 12.50
CA ALA A 105 2.78 -1.05 12.94
C ALA A 105 2.07 -1.84 11.83
N PHE A 106 1.08 -1.23 11.17
CA PHE A 106 0.42 -1.83 10.01
C PHE A 106 1.42 -2.18 8.90
N THR A 107 2.33 -1.25 8.57
CA THR A 107 3.33 -1.46 7.51
C THR A 107 4.30 -2.58 7.88
N ALA A 108 4.76 -2.63 9.14
CA ALA A 108 5.63 -3.69 9.64
C ALA A 108 4.93 -5.06 9.60
N LEU A 109 3.66 -5.14 10.03
CA LEU A 109 2.87 -6.37 9.96
C LEU A 109 2.62 -6.82 8.52
N ASN A 110 2.41 -5.89 7.59
CA ASN A 110 2.25 -6.22 6.17
C ASN A 110 3.55 -6.81 5.60
N LEU A 111 4.70 -6.20 5.88
CA LEU A 111 6.00 -6.72 5.46
C LEU A 111 6.33 -8.07 6.10
N LEU A 112 5.99 -8.27 7.38
CA LEU A 112 6.16 -9.55 8.06
C LEU A 112 5.28 -10.64 7.44
N SER A 113 4.05 -10.30 7.04
CA SER A 113 3.16 -11.24 6.35
C SER A 113 3.73 -11.67 4.99
N GLN A 114 4.33 -10.73 4.25
CA GLN A 114 5.03 -11.04 3.01
C GLN A 114 6.25 -11.95 3.27
N LEU A 115 7.02 -11.66 4.32
CA LEU A 115 8.17 -12.48 4.70
C LEU A 115 7.76 -13.93 5.03
N PHE A 116 6.67 -14.13 5.79
CA PHE A 116 6.16 -15.48 6.07
C PHE A 116 5.76 -16.24 4.81
N ALA A 117 5.12 -15.55 3.85
CA ALA A 117 4.81 -16.15 2.56
C ALA A 117 6.08 -16.56 1.80
N LEU A 118 7.18 -15.78 1.89
CA LEU A 118 8.46 -16.13 1.26
C LEU A 118 9.09 -17.40 1.82
N VAL A 119 9.04 -17.57 3.15
CA VAL A 119 9.67 -18.73 3.82
C VAL A 119 8.75 -19.95 3.90
N GLY A 120 7.61 -19.93 3.20
CA GLY A 120 6.66 -21.04 3.17
C GLY A 120 5.88 -21.26 4.47
N ILE A 121 5.86 -20.26 5.36
CA ILE A 121 5.05 -20.30 6.56
C ILE A 121 3.64 -19.84 6.16
N GLY A 122 2.73 -20.80 6.03
CA GLY A 122 1.32 -20.60 5.73
C GLY A 122 0.42 -21.48 6.61
N GLY A 123 -0.84 -21.09 6.79
CA GLY A 123 -1.80 -21.87 7.57
C GLY A 123 -3.00 -21.06 8.05
N GLY A 124 -3.93 -21.73 8.73
CA GLY A 124 -5.19 -21.13 9.20
C GLY A 124 -4.99 -19.88 10.07
N ILE A 125 -3.94 -19.83 10.89
CA ILE A 125 -3.62 -18.67 11.74
C ILE A 125 -3.21 -17.45 10.89
N ILE A 126 -2.39 -17.64 9.86
CA ILE A 126 -1.98 -16.54 8.95
C ILE A 126 -3.18 -16.01 8.16
N ASN A 127 -4.08 -16.90 7.75
CA ASN A 127 -5.32 -16.49 7.06
C ASN A 127 -6.23 -15.65 7.97
N ALA A 128 -6.39 -16.05 9.24
CA ALA A 128 -7.18 -15.28 10.21
C ALA A 128 -6.57 -13.91 10.51
N LEU A 129 -5.23 -13.83 10.66
CA LEU A 129 -4.52 -12.56 10.81
C LEU A 129 -4.68 -11.67 9.56
N GLY A 130 -4.70 -12.26 8.37
CA GLY A 130 -4.94 -11.54 7.11
C GLY A 130 -6.27 -10.78 7.08
N LEU A 131 -7.34 -11.31 7.68
CA LEU A 131 -8.63 -10.62 7.79
C LEU A 131 -8.56 -9.42 8.72
N VAL A 132 -7.93 -9.57 9.90
CA VAL A 132 -7.75 -8.47 10.86
C VAL A 132 -6.93 -7.34 10.24
N VAL A 133 -5.84 -7.68 9.55
CA VAL A 133 -4.99 -6.72 8.84
C VAL A 133 -5.78 -6.01 7.73
N SER A 134 -6.65 -6.72 7.02
CA SER A 134 -7.48 -6.15 5.95
C SER A 134 -8.50 -5.13 6.49
N ILE A 135 -9.13 -5.41 7.64
CA ILE A 135 -10.02 -4.46 8.31
C ILE A 135 -9.22 -3.21 8.76
N TRP A 136 -8.03 -3.41 9.33
CA TRP A 136 -7.16 -2.29 9.72
C TRP A 136 -6.72 -1.46 8.49
N ALA A 137 -6.46 -2.09 7.35
CA ALA A 137 -6.13 -1.40 6.10
C ALA A 137 -7.27 -0.46 5.68
N LEU A 138 -8.53 -0.89 5.76
CA LEU A 138 -9.70 -0.07 5.46
C LEU A 138 -9.82 1.11 6.43
N VAL A 139 -9.60 0.86 7.72
CA VAL A 139 -9.59 1.91 8.76
C VAL A 139 -8.50 2.95 8.48
N LEU A 140 -7.30 2.53 8.07
CA LEU A 140 -6.23 3.46 7.68
C LEU A 140 -6.55 4.19 6.37
N LEU A 141 -7.13 3.53 5.38
CA LEU A 141 -7.57 4.16 4.14
C LEU A 141 -8.56 5.30 4.42
N VAL A 142 -9.55 5.07 5.29
CA VAL A 142 -10.51 6.10 5.69
C VAL A 142 -9.83 7.26 6.40
N GLN A 143 -8.98 6.95 7.39
CA GLN A 143 -8.30 7.96 8.19
C GLN A 143 -7.31 8.81 7.39
N LEU A 144 -6.61 8.21 6.43
CA LEU A 144 -5.60 8.89 5.63
C LEU A 144 -6.21 9.57 4.39
N GLY A 145 -7.12 8.89 3.70
CA GLY A 145 -7.65 9.31 2.41
C GLY A 145 -8.84 10.25 2.46
N PHE A 146 -9.77 10.03 3.40
CA PHE A 146 -11.09 10.67 3.36
C PHE A 146 -11.35 11.65 4.51
N LEU A 147 -10.88 11.34 5.72
CA LEU A 147 -11.11 12.24 6.87
C LEU A 147 -10.30 13.53 6.76
N ALA A 148 -10.82 14.61 7.36
CA ALA A 148 -10.14 15.90 7.44
C ALA A 148 -9.00 15.90 8.48
N GLY A 149 -8.05 16.81 8.31
CA GLY A 149 -6.99 17.10 9.28
C GLY A 149 -7.45 18.00 10.43
N THR A 150 -6.56 18.22 11.40
CA THR A 150 -6.71 19.20 12.47
C THR A 150 -6.66 20.62 11.90
N ARG A 151 -7.62 21.47 12.28
CA ARG A 151 -7.63 22.89 11.89
C ARG A 151 -6.57 23.67 12.66
N GLY A 152 -5.88 24.57 11.98
CA GLY A 152 -4.83 25.39 12.59
C GLY A 152 -3.57 24.58 12.88
N ASP A 153 -2.67 25.20 13.64
CA ASP A 153 -1.37 24.63 13.98
C ASP A 153 -1.52 23.45 14.94
N ASN A 154 -0.62 22.46 14.82
CA ASN A 154 -0.53 21.36 15.77
C ASN A 154 0.94 21.05 16.09
N ALA A 155 1.18 20.05 16.96
CA ALA A 155 2.53 19.66 17.40
C ALA A 155 3.51 19.29 16.26
N TYR A 156 3.00 19.03 15.05
CA TYR A 156 3.78 18.63 13.88
C TYR A 156 3.92 19.74 12.83
N GLY A 157 3.41 20.95 13.12
CA GLY A 157 3.58 22.14 12.31
C GLY A 157 2.29 22.84 11.89
N PRO A 158 2.40 23.89 11.06
CA PRO A 158 1.29 24.73 10.69
C PRO A 158 0.25 24.02 9.81
N ASP A 159 -0.96 24.57 9.75
CA ASP A 159 -2.04 24.01 8.94
C ASP A 159 -1.63 23.94 7.44
N PRO A 160 -1.65 22.75 6.80
CA PRO A 160 -1.27 22.61 5.40
C PRO A 160 -2.24 23.27 4.42
N LEU A 161 -3.43 23.69 4.88
CA LEU A 161 -4.44 24.40 4.11
C LEU A 161 -4.51 25.89 4.44
N ALA A 162 -3.80 26.36 5.48
CA ALA A 162 -3.63 27.80 5.69
C ALA A 162 -2.82 28.36 4.52
N ARG A 163 -3.52 29.03 3.61
CA ARG A 163 -2.96 29.84 2.53
C ARG A 163 -3.27 31.30 2.81
#